data_AF-A0A0F9RNM9-F1
#
_entry.id   AF-A0A0F9RNM9-F1
#
_cell.length_a   1.000
_cell.length_b   1.000
_cell.length_c   1.000
_cell.angle_alpha   90.00
_cell.angle_beta   90.00
_cell.angle_gamma   90.00
#
_symmetry.space_group_name_H-M   'P 1'
#
loop_
_entity.id
_entity.type
_entity.pdbx_description
1 polymer ?
#
loop_
_entity_poly.entity_id
_entity_poly.type
_entity_poly.pdbx_seq_one_letter_code
_entity_poly.pdbx_strand_id
1 'polypeptide(L)'
;MIELQIVKTIYAQFGAIHTTAIAGIVRALRECQPDKPEDKTSGFIAYNVPGKARMKMKTGRFLVRKLKLNTILPDSIVQRLASEINADLFPGFGIRLDTGDGIRENYRNEVGGSACMSDSNCGYVGLYCDNPERISQLIIEQNGDSARAIVWKLDDGRFFMDRVYCTCEYLRDQIRQYSKARGWILRSNDAPRDTTPISLVVSDLDFTEGEVPWLDTLKQYNIENGKLTVGNQLSYSMGELQNQDGSIKSGPLCTSCNEVVNEDCCHFGNASEIYCENCYHELFYRCDKCNEDISIDDIIMRVDGWLYWCDFCVDLYAMQCKECSGYFTDAVYIDGDEHCMPCAEQYPICNDCGKYTKEVDQCGYCADCEEEHINEIPCKTVTSLLFLF
;
A
#
# COMPACT_ATOMS: atom_id res chain seq x y z
N MET A 1 -33.48 -42.33 -6.06
CA MET A 1 -33.25 -40.89 -6.27
C MET A 1 -31.95 -40.65 -7.02
N ILE A 2 -30.77 -40.94 -6.42
CA ILE A 2 -29.45 -40.76 -7.06
C ILE A 2 -29.38 -41.43 -8.45
N GLU A 3 -29.82 -42.69 -8.56
CA GLU A 3 -29.88 -43.41 -9.85
C GLU A 3 -30.69 -42.64 -10.91
N LEU A 4 -31.85 -42.11 -10.53
CA LEU A 4 -32.72 -41.38 -11.44
C LEU A 4 -32.06 -40.08 -11.95
N GLN A 5 -31.39 -39.33 -11.07
CA GLN A 5 -30.76 -38.07 -11.43
C GLN A 5 -29.59 -38.27 -12.40
N ILE A 6 -28.77 -39.29 -12.16
CA ILE A 6 -27.64 -39.65 -13.02
C ILE A 6 -28.13 -40.08 -14.40
N VAL A 7 -29.13 -40.97 -14.44
CA VAL A 7 -29.70 -41.46 -15.71
C VAL A 7 -30.32 -40.31 -16.52
N LYS A 8 -31.13 -39.45 -15.89
CA LYS A 8 -31.73 -38.28 -16.54
C LYS A 8 -30.67 -37.36 -17.15
N THR A 9 -29.60 -37.07 -16.40
CA THR A 9 -28.53 -36.17 -16.84
C THR A 9 -27.77 -36.73 -18.04
N ILE A 10 -27.39 -38.01 -18.00
CA ILE A 10 -26.68 -38.64 -19.11
C ILE A 10 -27.57 -38.67 -20.37
N TYR A 11 -28.86 -38.99 -20.19
CA TYR A 11 -29.81 -39.04 -21.29
C TYR A 11 -30.05 -37.66 -21.92
N ALA A 12 -30.17 -36.61 -21.10
CA ALA A 12 -30.32 -35.24 -21.58
C ALA A 12 -29.12 -34.78 -22.43
N GLN A 13 -27.91 -35.27 -22.12
CA GLN A 13 -26.69 -34.79 -22.76
C GLN A 13 -26.28 -35.56 -24.02
N PHE A 14 -26.63 -36.85 -24.12
CA PHE A 14 -26.22 -37.68 -25.24
C PHE A 14 -27.37 -38.41 -25.94
N GLY A 15 -28.62 -38.22 -25.52
CA GLY A 15 -29.76 -38.97 -26.02
C GLY A 15 -29.66 -40.47 -25.76
N ALA A 16 -30.34 -41.28 -26.57
CA ALA A 16 -30.41 -42.74 -26.42
C ALA A 16 -29.14 -43.50 -26.84
N ILE A 17 -28.07 -42.80 -27.27
CA ILE A 17 -26.93 -43.42 -27.97
C ILE A 17 -25.98 -44.17 -27.01
N HIS A 18 -26.11 -43.98 -25.68
CA HIS A 18 -25.20 -44.55 -24.67
C HIS A 18 -25.85 -45.58 -23.72
N THR A 19 -26.79 -46.40 -24.20
CA THR A 19 -27.50 -47.40 -23.37
C THR A 19 -26.57 -48.34 -22.60
N THR A 20 -25.48 -48.83 -23.21
CA THR A 20 -24.52 -49.74 -22.56
C THR A 20 -23.74 -49.07 -21.42
N ALA A 21 -23.31 -47.82 -21.59
CA ALA A 21 -22.61 -47.07 -20.55
C ALA A 21 -23.54 -46.75 -19.37
N ILE A 22 -24.78 -46.36 -19.66
CA ILE A 22 -25.82 -46.12 -18.64
C ILE A 22 -26.08 -47.39 -17.84
N ALA A 23 -26.23 -48.55 -18.49
CA ALA A 23 -26.43 -49.83 -17.81
C ALA A 23 -25.28 -50.18 -16.85
N GLY A 24 -24.04 -49.92 -17.25
CA GLY A 24 -22.86 -50.10 -16.41
C GLY A 24 -22.87 -49.21 -15.15
N ILE A 25 -23.27 -47.95 -15.30
CA ILE A 25 -23.37 -46.97 -14.20
C ILE A 25 -24.52 -47.34 -13.26
N VAL A 26 -25.68 -47.71 -13.78
CA VAL A 26 -26.84 -48.17 -13.00
C VAL A 26 -26.48 -49.40 -12.17
N ARG A 27 -25.79 -50.38 -12.77
CA ARG A 27 -25.30 -51.54 -12.02
C ARG A 27 -24.36 -51.12 -10.88
N ALA A 28 -23.37 -50.27 -11.16
CA ALA A 28 -22.43 -49.78 -10.15
C ALA A 28 -23.14 -49.03 -9.00
N LEU A 29 -24.17 -48.23 -9.31
CA LEU A 29 -24.99 -47.54 -8.31
C LEU A 29 -25.76 -48.52 -7.42
N ARG A 30 -26.37 -49.56 -8.00
CA ARG A 30 -27.10 -50.58 -7.25
C ARG A 30 -26.19 -51.39 -6.34
N GLU A 31 -24.97 -51.70 -6.78
CA GLU A 31 -23.95 -52.37 -5.96
C GLU A 31 -23.47 -51.47 -4.81
N CYS A 32 -23.24 -50.18 -5.09
CA CYS A 32 -22.75 -49.24 -4.09
C CYS A 32 -23.83 -48.74 -3.12
N GLN A 33 -25.11 -48.80 -3.49
CA GLN A 33 -26.26 -48.26 -2.73
C GLN A 33 -25.96 -46.89 -2.10
N PRO A 34 -25.58 -45.88 -2.90
CA PRO A 34 -25.22 -44.58 -2.37
C PRO A 34 -26.42 -43.90 -1.71
N ASP A 35 -26.19 -43.26 -0.57
CA ASP A 35 -27.18 -42.50 0.20
C ASP A 35 -26.45 -41.45 1.07
N LYS A 36 -27.20 -40.61 1.77
CA LYS A 36 -26.67 -39.68 2.77
C LYS A 36 -25.84 -40.42 3.83
N PRO A 37 -24.77 -39.79 4.37
CA PRO A 37 -24.03 -40.35 5.49
C PRO A 37 -24.86 -40.25 6.78
N GLU A 38 -24.57 -41.14 7.73
CA GLU A 38 -25.28 -41.20 9.03
C GLU A 38 -25.11 -39.92 9.84
N ASP A 39 -23.94 -39.29 9.75
CA ASP A 39 -23.62 -38.01 10.38
C ASP A 39 -24.24 -36.79 9.66
N LYS A 40 -24.97 -37.01 8.56
CA LYS A 40 -25.66 -35.99 7.76
C LYS A 40 -24.76 -34.88 7.20
N THR A 41 -23.44 -35.06 7.17
CA THR A 41 -22.54 -34.05 6.57
C THR A 41 -22.90 -33.83 5.09
N SER A 42 -23.12 -32.58 4.73
CA SER A 42 -23.55 -32.19 3.38
C SER A 42 -22.40 -32.34 2.38
N GLY A 43 -22.72 -32.60 1.11
CA GLY A 43 -21.71 -32.74 0.05
C GLY A 43 -20.98 -34.09 0.03
N PHE A 44 -21.37 -35.02 0.90
CA PHE A 44 -20.84 -36.38 0.95
C PHE A 44 -21.92 -37.41 0.66
N ILE A 45 -21.48 -38.53 0.10
CA ILE A 45 -22.27 -39.74 -0.06
C ILE A 45 -21.59 -40.84 0.76
N ALA A 46 -22.40 -41.59 1.48
CA ALA A 46 -22.01 -42.87 2.04
C ALA A 46 -22.40 -43.98 1.06
N TYR A 47 -21.58 -45.02 0.93
CA TYR A 47 -21.81 -46.13 0.01
C TYR A 47 -21.22 -47.43 0.56
N ASN A 48 -21.82 -48.55 0.16
CA ASN A 48 -21.41 -49.88 0.59
C ASN A 48 -20.13 -50.32 -0.12
N VAL A 49 -19.24 -50.97 0.63
CA VAL A 49 -18.05 -51.62 0.09
C VAL A 49 -18.04 -53.06 0.59
N PRO A 50 -17.92 -54.07 -0.29
CA PRO A 50 -17.93 -55.47 0.12
C PRO A 50 -16.91 -55.76 1.22
N GLY A 51 -17.36 -56.36 2.33
CA GLY A 51 -16.52 -56.73 3.46
C GLY A 51 -15.99 -55.56 4.30
N LYS A 52 -16.52 -54.34 4.11
CA LYS A 52 -16.13 -53.17 4.91
C LYS A 52 -17.36 -52.43 5.42
N ALA A 53 -17.16 -51.64 6.48
CA ALA A 53 -18.14 -50.64 6.88
C ALA A 53 -18.40 -49.66 5.72
N ARG A 54 -19.61 -49.06 5.74
CA ARG A 54 -20.04 -48.09 4.74
C ARG A 54 -19.02 -46.96 4.68
N MET A 55 -18.52 -46.66 3.48
CA MET A 55 -17.49 -45.65 3.28
C MET A 55 -18.14 -44.31 2.92
N LYS A 56 -17.57 -43.21 3.42
CA LYS A 56 -17.98 -41.84 3.12
C LYS A 56 -17.01 -41.19 2.13
N MET A 57 -17.52 -40.50 1.12
CA MET A 57 -16.71 -39.77 0.14
C MET A 57 -17.46 -38.56 -0.41
N LYS A 58 -16.73 -37.48 -0.76
CA LYS A 58 -17.30 -36.32 -1.46
C LYS A 58 -18.08 -36.77 -2.69
N THR A 59 -19.27 -36.22 -2.91
CA THR A 59 -20.18 -36.62 -4.01
C THR A 59 -19.48 -36.62 -5.36
N GLY A 60 -18.79 -35.53 -5.73
CA GLY A 60 -18.04 -35.47 -6.99
C GLY A 60 -16.94 -36.53 -7.11
N ARG A 61 -16.20 -36.81 -6.03
CA ARG A 61 -15.17 -37.87 -6.03
C ARG A 61 -15.79 -39.25 -6.17
N PHE A 62 -16.97 -39.49 -5.61
CA PHE A 62 -17.70 -40.74 -5.81
C PHE A 62 -18.08 -40.90 -7.29
N LEU A 63 -18.66 -39.87 -7.92
CA LEU A 63 -19.01 -39.87 -9.33
C LEU A 63 -17.79 -40.15 -10.25
N VAL A 64 -16.65 -39.52 -9.95
CA VAL A 64 -15.42 -39.72 -10.73
C VAL A 64 -14.78 -41.08 -10.45
N ARG A 65 -14.55 -41.45 -9.19
CA ARG A 65 -13.72 -42.62 -8.86
C ARG A 65 -14.48 -43.94 -8.88
N LYS A 66 -15.77 -43.93 -8.50
CA LYS A 66 -16.59 -45.15 -8.43
C LYS A 66 -17.41 -45.37 -9.68
N LEU A 67 -17.91 -44.29 -10.29
CA LEU A 67 -18.72 -44.39 -11.51
C LEU A 67 -17.97 -44.04 -12.79
N LYS A 68 -16.72 -43.53 -12.70
CA LYS A 68 -15.89 -43.15 -13.85
C LYS A 68 -16.58 -42.16 -14.80
N LEU A 69 -17.43 -41.27 -14.26
CA LEU A 69 -18.22 -40.37 -15.09
C LEU A 69 -17.38 -39.37 -15.89
N ASN A 70 -16.18 -39.02 -15.42
CA ASN A 70 -15.29 -38.11 -16.15
C ASN A 70 -14.72 -38.71 -17.45
N THR A 71 -14.85 -40.02 -17.68
CA THR A 71 -14.44 -40.62 -18.96
C THR A 71 -15.48 -40.44 -20.06
N ILE A 72 -16.69 -39.98 -19.70
CA ILE A 72 -17.82 -39.82 -20.62
C ILE A 72 -18.49 -38.44 -20.53
N LEU A 73 -18.36 -37.74 -19.40
CA LEU A 73 -18.93 -36.43 -19.15
C LEU A 73 -17.80 -35.42 -18.91
N PRO A 74 -17.92 -34.18 -19.44
CA PRO A 74 -17.04 -33.08 -19.03
C PRO A 74 -17.13 -32.83 -17.52
N ASP A 75 -16.03 -32.38 -16.92
CA ASP A 75 -15.94 -32.12 -15.47
C ASP A 75 -17.02 -31.15 -14.98
N SER A 76 -17.35 -30.12 -15.77
CA SER A 76 -18.42 -29.16 -15.45
C SER A 76 -19.80 -29.82 -15.29
N ILE A 77 -20.09 -30.85 -16.08
CA ILE A 77 -21.34 -31.61 -15.99
C ILE A 77 -21.31 -32.55 -14.76
N VAL A 78 -20.16 -33.15 -14.45
CA VAL A 78 -20.00 -33.97 -13.24
C VAL A 78 -20.19 -33.13 -11.97
N GLN A 79 -19.66 -31.91 -11.95
CA GLN A 79 -19.85 -30.96 -10.84
C GLN A 79 -21.32 -30.54 -10.69
N ARG A 80 -22.00 -30.25 -11.80
CA ARG A 80 -23.44 -29.93 -11.79
C ARG A 80 -24.26 -31.10 -11.23
N LEU A 81 -24.01 -32.31 -11.71
CA LEU A 81 -24.67 -33.52 -11.25
C LEU A 81 -24.41 -33.80 -9.76
N ALA A 82 -23.18 -33.59 -9.29
CA ALA A 82 -22.87 -33.69 -7.86
C ALA A 82 -23.70 -32.71 -7.04
N SER A 83 -23.87 -31.48 -7.53
CA SER A 83 -24.67 -30.44 -6.88
C SER A 83 -26.15 -30.80 -6.84
N GLU A 84 -26.72 -31.31 -7.93
CA GLU A 84 -28.12 -31.76 -8.01
C GLU A 84 -28.39 -32.93 -7.03
N ILE A 85 -27.51 -33.94 -7.01
CA ILE A 85 -27.63 -35.06 -6.08
C ILE A 85 -27.60 -34.56 -4.62
N ASN A 86 -26.70 -33.63 -4.30
CA ASN A 86 -26.62 -33.06 -2.95
C ASN A 86 -27.89 -32.27 -2.60
N ALA A 87 -28.47 -31.51 -3.54
CA ALA A 87 -29.71 -30.78 -3.31
C ALA A 87 -30.89 -31.70 -3.00
N ASP A 88 -30.98 -32.85 -3.69
CA ASP A 88 -32.05 -33.82 -3.43
C ASP A 88 -31.83 -34.57 -2.09
N LEU A 89 -30.59 -34.92 -1.76
CA LEU A 89 -30.24 -35.64 -0.53
C LEU A 89 -30.37 -34.76 0.72
N PHE A 90 -30.07 -33.47 0.56
CA PHE A 90 -30.07 -32.48 1.63
C PHE A 90 -30.97 -31.31 1.21
N PRO A 91 -32.30 -31.47 1.29
CA PRO A 91 -33.23 -30.43 0.92
C PRO A 91 -33.26 -29.32 1.98
N GLY A 92 -33.32 -28.08 1.51
CA GLY A 92 -33.47 -26.89 2.34
C GLY A 92 -32.20 -26.47 3.08
N PHE A 93 -32.00 -25.17 3.20
CA PHE A 93 -30.88 -24.58 3.93
C PHE A 93 -31.35 -23.30 4.60
N GLY A 94 -30.79 -23.01 5.78
CA GLY A 94 -30.98 -21.73 6.45
C GLY A 94 -30.21 -20.67 5.69
N ILE A 95 -30.83 -19.52 5.42
CA ILE A 95 -30.18 -18.36 4.83
C ILE A 95 -30.44 -17.18 5.74
N ARG A 96 -29.38 -16.45 6.10
CA ARG A 96 -29.50 -15.21 6.85
C ARG A 96 -28.46 -14.20 6.40
N LEU A 97 -28.75 -12.94 6.67
CA LEU A 97 -27.86 -11.81 6.43
C LEU A 97 -27.65 -11.12 7.78
N ASP A 98 -26.44 -11.21 8.30
CA ASP A 98 -26.09 -10.65 9.60
C ASP A 98 -25.32 -9.34 9.42
N THR A 99 -25.45 -8.42 10.38
CA THR A 99 -24.79 -7.11 10.40
C THR A 99 -24.27 -6.82 11.81
N GLY A 100 -23.41 -5.82 11.96
CA GLY A 100 -22.91 -5.39 13.26
C GLY A 100 -22.23 -6.51 14.05
N ASP A 101 -22.52 -6.58 15.35
CA ASP A 101 -21.99 -7.61 16.25
C ASP A 101 -22.32 -9.05 15.83
N GLY A 102 -23.36 -9.26 15.01
CA GLY A 102 -23.64 -10.57 14.43
C GLY A 102 -22.46 -11.09 13.62
N ILE A 103 -21.79 -10.22 12.85
CA ILE A 103 -20.60 -10.57 12.08
C ILE A 103 -19.47 -11.01 13.02
N ARG A 104 -19.20 -10.24 14.08
CA ARG A 104 -18.18 -10.55 15.10
C ARG A 104 -18.42 -11.92 15.73
N GLU A 105 -19.66 -12.20 16.10
CA GLU A 105 -20.03 -13.49 16.70
C GLU A 105 -19.86 -14.66 15.72
N ASN A 106 -20.17 -14.46 14.44
CA ASN A 106 -19.94 -15.49 13.43
C ASN A 106 -18.44 -15.78 13.19
N TYR A 107 -17.58 -14.76 13.30
CA TYR A 107 -16.11 -14.96 13.25
C TYR A 107 -15.61 -15.74 14.46
N ARG A 108 -16.10 -15.41 15.66
CA ARG A 108 -15.81 -16.10 16.93
C ARG A 108 -16.24 -17.57 16.90
N ASN A 109 -17.42 -17.84 16.33
CA ASN A 109 -17.97 -19.19 16.22
C ASN A 109 -17.51 -19.96 14.97
N GLU A 110 -16.57 -19.41 14.20
CA GLU A 110 -16.03 -20.03 12.99
C GLU A 110 -17.11 -20.47 11.97
N VAL A 111 -18.20 -19.70 11.84
CA VAL A 111 -19.25 -19.98 10.86
C VAL A 111 -18.65 -19.96 9.45
N GLY A 112 -18.75 -21.04 8.68
CA GLY A 112 -18.07 -21.17 7.39
C GLY A 112 -16.61 -21.64 7.48
N GLY A 113 -16.18 -22.11 8.66
CA GLY A 113 -14.84 -22.60 8.95
C GLY A 113 -13.90 -21.52 9.47
N SER A 114 -12.73 -21.96 9.96
CA SER A 114 -11.68 -21.07 10.46
C SER A 114 -11.14 -20.16 9.35
N ALA A 115 -11.04 -18.86 9.63
CA ALA A 115 -10.27 -17.91 8.85
C ALA A 115 -9.00 -17.52 9.61
N CYS A 116 -8.02 -16.91 8.93
CA CYS A 116 -6.86 -16.32 9.62
C CYS A 116 -7.26 -15.22 10.63
N MET A 117 -8.47 -14.68 10.50
CA MET A 117 -9.08 -13.71 11.42
C MET A 117 -10.10 -14.35 12.39
N SER A 118 -10.21 -15.68 12.42
CA SER A 118 -10.96 -16.40 13.46
C SER A 118 -10.09 -16.57 14.70
N ASP A 119 -10.69 -16.59 15.91
CA ASP A 119 -10.08 -16.67 17.26
C ASP A 119 -9.96 -15.32 18.02
N SER A 120 -9.12 -15.26 19.07
CA SER A 120 -8.96 -14.20 20.08
C SER A 120 -8.79 -12.76 19.56
N ASN A 121 -8.47 -12.57 18.27
CA ASN A 121 -8.31 -11.26 17.62
C ASN A 121 -9.52 -10.84 16.78
N CYS A 122 -10.75 -11.11 17.24
CA CYS A 122 -11.98 -10.64 16.58
C CYS A 122 -12.14 -9.10 16.52
N GLY A 123 -11.18 -8.32 17.06
CA GLY A 123 -11.12 -6.87 16.86
C GLY A 123 -10.96 -6.49 15.39
N TYR A 124 -10.26 -7.30 14.58
CA TYR A 124 -10.00 -6.98 13.16
C TYR A 124 -11.22 -6.99 12.25
N VAL A 125 -12.41 -7.35 12.76
CA VAL A 125 -13.66 -7.21 12.00
C VAL A 125 -14.44 -5.94 12.38
N GLY A 126 -13.84 -5.02 13.15
CA GLY A 126 -14.44 -3.76 13.57
C GLY A 126 -15.02 -2.98 12.39
N LEU A 127 -14.25 -2.83 11.31
CA LEU A 127 -14.72 -2.20 10.07
C LEU A 127 -16.06 -2.77 9.57
N TYR A 128 -16.25 -4.09 9.63
CA TYR A 128 -17.50 -4.72 9.19
C TYR A 128 -18.66 -4.46 10.15
N CYS A 129 -18.36 -4.39 11.44
CA CYS A 129 -19.36 -4.25 12.50
C CYS A 129 -19.86 -2.81 12.60
N ASP A 130 -18.96 -1.84 12.41
CA ASP A 130 -19.24 -0.43 12.63
C ASP A 130 -20.03 0.21 11.46
N ASN A 131 -20.17 -0.51 10.33
CA ASN A 131 -20.84 -0.02 9.11
C ASN A 131 -21.99 -0.93 8.65
N PRO A 132 -23.02 -1.21 9.49
CA PRO A 132 -24.07 -2.19 9.20
C PRO A 132 -24.97 -1.81 7.99
N GLU A 133 -25.03 -0.54 7.61
CA GLU A 133 -25.74 -0.03 6.43
C GLU A 133 -24.97 -0.23 5.12
N ARG A 134 -23.64 -0.41 5.21
CA ARG A 134 -22.75 -0.66 4.06
C ARG A 134 -22.30 -2.11 3.95
N ILE A 135 -22.17 -2.81 5.09
CA ILE A 135 -21.51 -4.11 5.18
C ILE A 135 -22.41 -5.10 5.90
N SER A 136 -22.54 -6.29 5.31
CA SER A 136 -23.27 -7.41 5.89
C SER A 136 -22.56 -8.73 5.61
N GLN A 137 -22.99 -9.80 6.27
CA GLN A 137 -22.46 -11.14 6.07
C GLN A 137 -23.58 -12.09 5.67
N LEU A 138 -23.49 -12.61 4.45
CA LEU A 138 -24.41 -13.66 3.97
C LEU A 138 -23.96 -15.00 4.51
N ILE A 139 -24.88 -15.71 5.14
CA ILE A 139 -24.64 -17.04 5.73
C ILE A 139 -25.65 -18.04 5.18
N ILE A 140 -25.14 -19.23 4.84
CA ILE A 140 -25.93 -20.41 4.55
C ILE A 140 -25.51 -21.55 5.46
N GLU A 141 -26.48 -22.21 6.09
CA GLU A 141 -26.25 -23.31 7.03
C GLU A 141 -27.10 -24.53 6.69
N GLN A 142 -26.54 -25.72 6.84
CA GLN A 142 -27.24 -26.98 6.62
C GLN A 142 -26.55 -28.13 7.38
N ASN A 143 -27.29 -28.83 8.25
CA ASN A 143 -26.82 -30.06 8.94
C ASN A 143 -25.44 -29.92 9.65
N GLY A 144 -25.16 -28.74 10.23
CA GLY A 144 -23.89 -28.45 10.90
C GLY A 144 -22.78 -27.97 9.96
N ASP A 145 -22.97 -28.03 8.64
CA ASP A 145 -22.13 -27.34 7.67
C ASP A 145 -22.58 -25.89 7.48
N SER A 146 -21.64 -25.02 7.14
CA SER A 146 -21.92 -23.60 6.91
C SER A 146 -21.04 -23.00 5.82
N ALA A 147 -21.53 -21.91 5.22
CA ALA A 147 -20.78 -21.03 4.34
C ALA A 147 -21.10 -19.57 4.66
N ARG A 148 -20.10 -18.70 4.59
CA ARG A 148 -20.23 -17.25 4.80
C ARG A 148 -19.50 -16.45 3.73
N ALA A 149 -19.99 -15.25 3.44
CA ALA A 149 -19.27 -14.25 2.65
C ALA A 149 -19.64 -12.84 3.12
N ILE A 150 -18.67 -11.92 3.10
CA ILE A 150 -18.95 -10.49 3.29
C ILE A 150 -19.63 -9.95 2.03
N VAL A 151 -20.67 -9.15 2.23
CA VAL A 151 -21.46 -8.50 1.20
C VAL A 151 -21.38 -7.00 1.43
N TRP A 152 -20.83 -6.32 0.45
CA TRP A 152 -20.61 -4.88 0.42
C TRP A 152 -21.70 -4.20 -0.40
N LYS A 153 -22.25 -3.10 0.09
CA LYS A 153 -23.10 -2.18 -0.65
C LYS A 153 -22.22 -1.05 -1.21
N LEU A 154 -22.00 -1.08 -2.52
CA LEU A 154 -21.18 -0.11 -3.24
C LEU A 154 -21.84 1.27 -3.27
N ASP A 155 -21.07 2.30 -3.57
CA ASP A 155 -21.56 3.69 -3.65
C ASP A 155 -22.62 3.90 -4.73
N ASP A 156 -22.61 3.09 -5.79
CA ASP A 156 -23.63 3.10 -6.83
C ASP A 156 -24.89 2.26 -6.49
N GLY A 157 -24.97 1.74 -5.26
CA GLY A 157 -26.09 0.96 -4.77
C GLY A 157 -26.09 -0.52 -5.17
N ARG A 158 -25.13 -0.98 -5.99
CA ARG A 158 -24.96 -2.41 -6.28
C ARG A 158 -24.38 -3.15 -5.06
N PHE A 159 -24.51 -4.47 -5.08
CA PHE A 159 -23.94 -5.34 -4.04
C PHE A 159 -22.78 -6.16 -4.61
N PHE A 160 -21.71 -6.24 -3.84
CA PHE A 160 -20.55 -7.07 -4.14
C PHE A 160 -20.37 -8.12 -3.04
N MET A 161 -20.41 -9.41 -3.42
CA MET A 161 -20.08 -10.51 -2.51
C MET A 161 -18.61 -10.90 -2.68
N ASP A 162 -17.86 -10.81 -1.58
CA ASP A 162 -16.46 -11.17 -1.53
C ASP A 162 -16.26 -12.70 -1.44
N ARG A 163 -15.07 -13.13 -1.03
CA ARG A 163 -14.71 -14.54 -0.92
C ARG A 163 -15.68 -15.31 -0.02
N VAL A 164 -16.05 -16.49 -0.51
CA VAL A 164 -16.84 -17.46 0.25
C VAL A 164 -15.90 -18.35 1.08
N TYR A 165 -16.09 -18.34 2.39
CA TYR A 165 -15.54 -19.31 3.33
C TYR A 165 -16.60 -20.39 3.59
N CYS A 166 -16.24 -21.66 3.56
CA CYS A 166 -17.20 -22.74 3.75
C CYS A 166 -16.55 -24.00 4.33
N THR A 167 -17.33 -24.75 5.13
CA THR A 167 -16.97 -26.11 5.54
C THR A 167 -17.21 -27.14 4.44
N CYS A 168 -18.11 -26.82 3.49
CA CYS A 168 -18.50 -27.71 2.39
C CYS A 168 -18.63 -26.98 1.04
N GLU A 169 -18.09 -27.60 -0.02
CA GLU A 169 -18.15 -27.10 -1.41
C GLU A 169 -19.59 -26.94 -1.92
N TYR A 170 -20.51 -27.81 -1.51
CA TYR A 170 -21.92 -27.70 -1.91
C TYR A 170 -22.53 -26.37 -1.44
N LEU A 171 -22.30 -25.98 -0.19
CA LEU A 171 -22.82 -24.71 0.35
C LEU A 171 -22.15 -23.49 -0.31
N ARG A 172 -20.87 -23.61 -0.72
CA ARG A 172 -20.20 -22.60 -1.53
C ARG A 172 -20.90 -22.34 -2.87
N ASP A 173 -21.40 -23.38 -3.50
CA ASP A 173 -22.13 -23.22 -4.76
C ASP A 173 -23.53 -22.64 -4.52
N GLN A 174 -24.21 -23.04 -3.43
CA GLN A 174 -25.50 -22.47 -3.05
C GLN A 174 -25.43 -20.96 -2.78
N ILE A 175 -24.44 -20.49 -2.02
CA ILE A 175 -24.29 -19.05 -1.72
C ILE A 175 -23.98 -18.23 -2.97
N ARG A 176 -23.21 -18.79 -3.91
CA ARG A 176 -22.95 -18.18 -5.23
C ARG A 176 -24.22 -18.10 -6.08
N GLN A 177 -25.02 -19.18 -6.13
CA GLN A 177 -26.28 -19.18 -6.88
C GLN A 177 -27.29 -18.19 -6.30
N TYR A 178 -27.42 -18.15 -4.96
CA TYR A 178 -28.27 -17.19 -4.25
C TYR A 178 -27.93 -15.74 -4.60
N SER A 179 -26.63 -15.43 -4.67
CA SER A 179 -26.13 -14.09 -4.98
C SER A 179 -26.31 -13.73 -6.46
N LYS A 180 -26.04 -14.68 -7.38
CA LYS A 180 -26.31 -14.49 -8.82
C LYS A 180 -27.78 -14.20 -9.10
N ALA A 181 -28.70 -14.91 -8.43
CA ALA A 181 -30.13 -14.71 -8.58
C ALA A 181 -30.60 -13.31 -8.14
N ARG A 182 -29.79 -12.59 -7.34
CA ARG A 182 -30.03 -11.21 -6.90
C ARG A 182 -29.28 -10.17 -7.72
N GLY A 183 -28.54 -10.57 -8.75
CA GLY A 183 -27.72 -9.66 -9.53
C GLY A 183 -26.51 -9.11 -8.78
N TRP A 184 -26.06 -9.77 -7.72
CA TRP A 184 -24.87 -9.34 -6.98
C TRP A 184 -23.60 -9.61 -7.78
N ILE A 185 -22.65 -8.69 -7.69
CA ILE A 185 -21.32 -8.84 -8.28
C ILE A 185 -20.58 -9.89 -7.46
N LEU A 186 -20.01 -10.88 -8.13
CA LEU A 186 -19.20 -11.90 -7.50
C LEU A 186 -17.74 -11.67 -7.83
N ARG A 187 -16.86 -11.87 -6.86
CA ARG A 187 -15.45 -12.04 -7.16
C ARG A 187 -15.29 -13.26 -8.06
N SER A 188 -14.90 -13.04 -9.31
CA SER A 188 -14.54 -14.14 -10.18
C SER A 188 -13.15 -14.63 -9.80
N ASN A 189 -13.02 -15.88 -9.40
CA ASN A 189 -11.70 -16.53 -9.45
C ASN A 189 -11.31 -16.87 -10.90
N ASP A 190 -12.26 -16.74 -11.85
CA ASP A 190 -12.18 -17.28 -13.20
C ASP A 190 -12.54 -16.27 -14.33
N ALA A 191 -12.71 -14.97 -14.06
CA ALA A 191 -13.03 -14.06 -15.18
C ALA A 191 -11.82 -13.96 -16.11
N PRO A 192 -12.05 -13.99 -17.44
CA PRO A 192 -11.04 -13.60 -18.40
C PRO A 192 -10.51 -12.21 -18.04
N ARG A 193 -9.20 -12.01 -18.16
CA ARG A 193 -8.51 -10.72 -17.92
C ARG A 193 -9.06 -9.53 -18.75
N ASP A 194 -10.04 -9.77 -19.61
CA ASP A 194 -10.54 -8.86 -20.65
C ASP A 194 -11.92 -8.25 -20.39
N THR A 195 -12.50 -8.45 -19.21
CA THR A 195 -13.72 -7.68 -18.84
C THR A 195 -13.31 -6.32 -18.29
N THR A 196 -13.97 -5.27 -18.78
CA THR A 196 -13.80 -3.89 -18.30
C THR A 196 -13.73 -3.89 -16.78
N PRO A 197 -12.70 -3.27 -16.17
CA PRO A 197 -12.55 -3.31 -14.73
C PRO A 197 -13.82 -2.76 -14.08
N ILE A 198 -14.52 -3.61 -13.34
CA ILE A 198 -15.65 -3.18 -12.55
C ILE A 198 -15.04 -2.40 -11.39
N SER A 199 -15.27 -1.09 -11.36
CA SER A 199 -14.94 -0.27 -10.20
C SER A 199 -15.83 -0.71 -9.03
N LEU A 200 -15.19 -1.13 -7.95
CA LEU A 200 -15.80 -1.48 -6.67
C LEU A 200 -15.29 -0.46 -5.67
N VAL A 201 -16.15 0.46 -5.25
CA VAL A 201 -15.82 1.52 -4.29
C VAL A 201 -16.90 1.57 -3.21
N VAL A 202 -16.44 1.68 -1.97
CA VAL A 202 -17.27 1.89 -0.79
C VAL A 202 -16.63 3.01 0.00
N SER A 203 -17.32 4.15 0.07
CA SER A 203 -16.86 5.35 0.76
C SER A 203 -17.63 5.60 2.06
N ASP A 204 -17.14 6.54 2.86
CA ASP A 204 -17.79 7.01 4.09
C ASP A 204 -17.92 5.91 5.15
N LEU A 205 -16.87 5.09 5.31
CA LEU A 205 -16.83 4.04 6.32
C LEU A 205 -16.22 4.56 7.63
N ASP A 206 -16.89 4.28 8.74
CA ASP A 206 -16.32 4.38 10.08
C ASP A 206 -15.28 3.29 10.28
N PHE A 207 -14.14 3.63 10.88
CA PHE A 207 -13.09 2.67 11.17
C PHE A 207 -12.37 3.02 12.47
N THR A 208 -11.82 1.99 13.10
CA THR A 208 -10.93 2.11 14.26
C THR A 208 -9.56 1.57 13.86
N GLU A 209 -8.51 2.34 14.13
CA GLU A 209 -7.13 1.93 13.86
C GLU A 209 -6.79 0.64 14.62
N GLY A 210 -6.16 -0.32 13.95
CA GLY A 210 -5.92 -1.66 14.51
C GLY A 210 -7.13 -2.61 14.43
N GLU A 211 -8.30 -2.17 13.97
CA GLU A 211 -9.52 -2.99 13.80
C GLU A 211 -9.96 -3.15 12.34
N VAL A 212 -9.05 -2.90 11.40
CA VAL A 212 -9.34 -2.94 9.96
C VAL A 212 -8.89 -4.30 9.40
N PRO A 213 -9.79 -5.10 8.80
CA PRO A 213 -9.45 -6.45 8.36
C PRO A 213 -8.50 -6.43 7.16
N TRP A 214 -7.76 -7.53 6.99
CA TRP A 214 -7.10 -7.81 5.73
C TRP A 214 -8.13 -7.94 4.60
N LEU A 215 -8.00 -7.10 3.55
CA LEU A 215 -8.89 -7.11 2.39
C LEU A 215 -8.16 -7.59 1.13
N ASP A 216 -8.66 -8.66 0.52
CA ASP A 216 -8.09 -9.22 -0.69
C ASP A 216 -8.64 -8.62 -1.99
N THR A 217 -9.84 -8.03 -1.94
CA THR A 217 -10.51 -7.47 -3.13
C THR A 217 -10.57 -5.95 -3.07
N LEU A 218 -11.18 -5.39 -2.02
CA LEU A 218 -11.24 -3.95 -1.77
C LEU A 218 -9.99 -3.49 -1.01
N LYS A 219 -8.83 -3.77 -1.61
CA LYS A 219 -7.55 -3.64 -0.91
C LYS A 219 -7.01 -2.22 -0.88
N GLN A 220 -7.35 -1.36 -1.83
CA GLN A 220 -6.87 0.02 -1.84
C GLN A 220 -7.72 0.87 -0.90
N TYR A 221 -7.10 1.85 -0.24
CA TYR A 221 -7.82 2.74 0.65
C TYR A 221 -7.36 4.20 0.57
N ASN A 222 -8.27 5.11 0.94
CA ASN A 222 -8.00 6.52 1.27
C ASN A 222 -8.70 6.87 2.59
N ILE A 223 -8.12 7.81 3.33
CA ILE A 223 -8.75 8.39 4.52
C ILE A 223 -8.96 9.88 4.26
N GLU A 224 -10.22 10.32 4.34
CA GLU A 224 -10.61 11.72 4.17
C GLU A 224 -11.59 12.10 5.27
N ASN A 225 -11.35 13.21 5.98
CA ASN A 225 -12.21 13.71 7.06
C ASN A 225 -12.51 12.65 8.15
N GLY A 226 -11.55 11.77 8.45
CA GLY A 226 -11.71 10.69 9.42
C GLY A 226 -12.58 9.52 8.94
N LYS A 227 -12.92 9.46 7.65
CA LYS A 227 -13.69 8.37 7.04
C LYS A 227 -12.81 7.58 6.08
N LEU A 228 -13.02 6.27 6.06
CA LEU A 228 -12.32 5.34 5.17
C LEU A 228 -13.11 5.16 3.87
N THR A 229 -12.38 5.21 2.76
CA THR A 229 -12.85 4.76 1.45
C THR A 229 -12.03 3.56 1.03
N VAL A 230 -12.68 2.46 0.65
CA VAL A 230 -12.00 1.25 0.15
C VAL A 230 -12.42 0.95 -1.28
N GLY A 231 -11.50 0.38 -2.05
CA GLY A 231 -11.81 -0.04 -3.41
C GLY A 231 -10.83 -1.05 -4.00
N ASN A 232 -11.20 -1.60 -5.15
CA ASN A 232 -10.30 -2.48 -5.91
C ASN A 232 -9.35 -1.71 -6.85
N GLN A 233 -9.79 -0.53 -7.31
CA GLN A 233 -9.10 0.38 -8.23
C GLN A 233 -9.55 1.82 -7.96
N LEU A 234 -9.03 2.42 -6.91
CA LEU A 234 -9.18 3.85 -6.63
C LEU A 234 -8.29 4.65 -7.59
N SER A 235 -8.73 5.85 -7.99
CA SER A 235 -7.93 6.75 -8.84
C SER A 235 -6.65 7.24 -8.16
N TYR A 236 -6.68 7.32 -6.83
CA TYR A 236 -5.57 7.60 -5.94
C TYR A 236 -5.75 6.71 -4.71
N SER A 237 -4.67 6.21 -4.12
CA SER A 237 -4.69 5.29 -2.98
C SER A 237 -3.58 5.67 -2.01
N MET A 238 -3.92 5.94 -0.74
CA MET A 238 -2.96 6.19 0.34
C MET A 238 -2.17 4.92 0.71
N GLY A 239 -2.77 3.74 0.50
CA GLY A 239 -2.07 2.48 0.68
C GLY A 239 -2.94 1.26 0.35
N GLU A 240 -2.52 0.08 0.81
CA GLU A 240 -3.29 -1.15 0.70
C GLU A 240 -3.56 -1.79 2.08
N LEU A 241 -4.78 -2.32 2.28
CA LEU A 241 -5.25 -3.04 3.46
C LEU A 241 -4.84 -4.52 3.40
N GLN A 242 -3.54 -4.74 3.27
CA GLN A 242 -2.90 -6.05 3.24
C GLN A 242 -1.91 -6.21 4.40
N ASN A 243 -2.24 -5.65 5.55
CA ASN A 243 -1.50 -5.88 6.80
C ASN A 243 -2.28 -6.88 7.66
N GLN A 244 -1.57 -7.79 8.33
CA GLN A 244 -2.19 -8.85 9.16
C GLN A 244 -2.46 -8.40 10.61
N ASP A 245 -1.94 -7.24 11.00
CA ASP A 245 -2.04 -6.68 12.35
C ASP A 245 -3.22 -5.72 12.51
N GLY A 246 -4.05 -5.58 11.48
CA GLY A 246 -5.21 -4.70 11.48
C GLY A 246 -4.89 -3.21 11.36
N SER A 247 -3.61 -2.85 11.23
CA SER A 247 -3.19 -1.47 11.08
C SER A 247 -3.42 -0.98 9.66
N ILE A 248 -3.99 0.21 9.56
CA ILE A 248 -3.86 1.02 8.36
C ILE A 248 -2.51 1.71 8.54
N LYS A 249 -1.54 1.49 7.64
CA LYS A 249 -0.27 2.23 7.71
C LYS A 249 -0.52 3.72 7.51
N SER A 250 -0.90 4.41 8.58
CA SER A 250 -0.94 5.85 8.69
C SER A 250 0.52 6.29 8.78
N GLY A 251 1.14 6.58 7.64
CA GLY A 251 2.42 7.27 7.66
C GLY A 251 2.24 8.65 8.31
N PRO A 252 3.30 9.22 8.91
CA PRO A 252 3.24 10.57 9.42
C PRO A 252 2.84 11.57 8.31
N LEU A 253 2.06 12.58 8.66
CA LEU A 253 1.68 13.64 7.71
C LEU A 253 2.81 14.65 7.59
N CYS A 254 3.05 15.13 6.36
CA CYS A 254 3.93 16.25 6.10
C CYS A 254 3.36 17.51 6.75
N THR A 255 4.16 18.20 7.55
CA THR A 255 3.78 19.41 8.29
C THR A 255 3.37 20.56 7.36
N SER A 256 3.97 20.64 6.17
CA SER A 256 3.72 21.70 5.19
C SER A 256 2.51 21.40 4.29
N CYS A 257 2.50 20.26 3.60
CA CYS A 257 1.46 19.94 2.61
C CYS A 257 0.36 18.99 3.10
N ASN A 258 0.50 18.45 4.32
CA ASN A 258 -0.43 17.52 4.95
C ASN A 258 -0.62 16.17 4.23
N GLU A 259 0.27 15.82 3.30
CA GLU A 259 0.31 14.51 2.62
C GLU A 259 0.95 13.44 3.51
N VAL A 260 0.50 12.19 3.39
CA VAL A 260 1.11 11.04 4.08
C VAL A 260 2.52 10.81 3.56
N VAL A 261 3.51 10.76 4.46
CA VAL A 261 4.92 10.54 4.14
C VAL A 261 5.28 9.11 4.48
N ASN A 262 5.96 8.42 3.55
CA ASN A 262 6.58 7.15 3.85
C ASN A 262 7.66 7.37 4.91
N GLU A 263 7.68 6.56 5.97
CA GLU A 263 8.70 6.63 7.03
C GLU A 263 10.14 6.55 6.47
N ASP A 264 10.35 5.79 5.39
CA ASP A 264 11.66 5.66 4.72
C ASP A 264 12.03 6.90 3.87
N CYS A 265 11.09 7.81 3.63
CA CYS A 265 11.24 9.00 2.78
C CYS A 265 10.89 10.29 3.52
N CYS A 266 10.83 10.25 4.85
CA CYS A 266 10.50 11.41 5.66
C CYS A 266 11.76 12.17 6.09
N HIS A 267 11.67 13.49 6.09
CA HIS A 267 12.70 14.38 6.57
C HIS A 267 12.23 15.07 7.84
N PHE A 268 13.16 15.33 8.76
CA PHE A 268 12.86 15.95 10.04
C PHE A 268 13.38 17.38 10.04
N GLY A 269 12.47 18.35 10.22
CA GLY A 269 12.84 19.75 10.40
C GLY A 269 13.20 20.06 11.85
N ASN A 270 13.28 21.36 12.14
CA ASN A 270 13.46 21.86 13.50
C ASN A 270 12.30 21.37 14.38
N ALA A 271 12.60 20.96 15.61
CA ALA A 271 11.61 20.40 16.57
C ALA A 271 10.94 19.06 16.18
N SER A 272 11.60 18.25 15.33
CA SER A 272 11.12 16.90 14.95
C SER A 272 9.80 16.90 14.14
N GLU A 273 9.48 18.04 13.51
CA GLU A 273 8.41 18.13 12.52
C GLU A 273 8.76 17.29 11.28
N ILE A 274 7.75 16.67 10.67
CA ILE A 274 7.95 15.72 9.57
C ILE A 274 7.61 16.40 8.26
N TYR A 275 8.47 16.26 7.26
CA TYR A 275 8.29 16.83 5.93
C TYR A 275 8.47 15.75 4.86
N CYS A 276 7.71 15.85 3.78
CA CYS A 276 8.04 15.11 2.57
C CYS A 276 9.28 15.74 1.91
N GLU A 277 9.99 14.97 1.08
CA GLU A 277 11.22 15.39 0.39
C GLU A 277 11.09 16.75 -0.32
N ASN A 278 10.01 16.95 -1.08
CA ASN A 278 9.78 18.21 -1.81
C ASN A 278 9.62 19.41 -0.85
N CYS A 279 8.73 19.31 0.14
CA CYS A 279 8.52 20.39 1.09
C CYS A 279 9.78 20.65 1.93
N TYR A 280 10.56 19.63 2.24
CA TYR A 280 11.82 19.80 2.95
C TYR A 280 12.81 20.63 2.13
N HIS A 281 13.02 20.30 0.86
CA HIS A 281 13.93 21.06 -0.01
C HIS A 281 13.45 22.48 -0.35
N GLU A 282 12.15 22.73 -0.29
CA GLU A 282 11.57 24.07 -0.48
C GLU A 282 11.65 24.95 0.77
N LEU A 283 11.79 24.37 1.97
CA LEU A 283 11.73 25.09 3.25
C LEU A 283 13.05 25.10 4.01
N PHE A 284 14.00 24.23 3.64
CA PHE A 284 15.27 24.07 4.34
C PHE A 284 16.47 24.16 3.39
N TYR A 285 17.59 24.64 3.93
CA TYR A 285 18.87 24.74 3.27
C TYR A 285 19.97 24.13 4.15
N ARG A 286 20.91 23.38 3.56
CA ARG A 286 22.03 22.79 4.28
C ARG A 286 23.21 23.75 4.36
N CYS A 287 23.55 24.23 5.55
CA CYS A 287 24.70 25.10 5.78
C CYS A 287 26.01 24.45 5.27
N ASP A 288 26.72 25.11 4.36
CA ASP A 288 27.96 24.58 3.76
C ASP A 288 29.10 24.41 4.78
N LYS A 289 29.01 25.09 5.94
CA LYS A 289 30.06 25.08 6.96
C LYS A 289 29.90 24.00 8.01
N CYS A 290 28.71 23.87 8.60
CA CYS A 290 28.44 22.90 9.67
C CYS A 290 27.65 21.67 9.20
N ASN A 291 27.16 21.65 7.95
CA ASN A 291 26.27 20.62 7.39
C ASN A 291 24.92 20.46 8.12
N GLU A 292 24.54 21.41 8.98
CA GLU A 292 23.22 21.43 9.59
C GLU A 292 22.19 21.98 8.60
N ASP A 293 20.99 21.42 8.63
CA ASP A 293 19.85 21.89 7.84
C ASP A 293 19.15 23.03 8.59
N ILE A 294 18.93 24.15 7.91
CA ILE A 294 18.47 25.43 8.46
C ILE A 294 17.19 25.82 7.74
N SER A 295 16.21 26.40 8.44
CA SER A 295 15.00 26.91 7.79
C SER A 295 15.35 28.08 6.86
N ILE A 296 14.69 28.18 5.71
CA ILE A 296 14.86 29.31 4.79
C ILE A 296 14.32 30.62 5.39
N ASP A 297 13.42 30.53 6.38
CA ASP A 297 12.96 31.70 7.13
C ASP A 297 14.02 32.22 8.12
N ASP A 298 15.03 31.40 8.46
CA ASP A 298 16.18 31.82 9.24
C ASP A 298 17.21 32.53 8.34
N ILE A 299 18.07 33.37 8.94
CA ILE A 299 19.00 34.22 8.18
C ILE A 299 20.09 33.35 7.55
N ILE A 300 20.07 33.26 6.21
CA ILE A 300 21.12 32.63 5.42
C ILE A 300 22.01 33.73 4.83
N MET A 301 23.31 33.65 5.10
CA MET A 301 24.28 34.63 4.65
C MET A 301 25.20 34.04 3.58
N ARG A 302 25.46 34.83 2.54
CA ARG A 302 26.42 34.44 1.50
C ARG A 302 27.85 34.77 1.93
N VAL A 303 28.70 33.75 2.00
CA VAL A 303 30.13 33.85 2.30
C VAL A 303 30.92 33.55 1.04
N ASP A 304 31.93 34.37 0.74
CA ASP A 304 32.75 34.27 -0.48
C ASP A 304 31.90 34.32 -1.79
N GLY A 305 30.68 34.84 -1.71
CA GLY A 305 29.79 35.05 -2.87
C GLY A 305 29.00 33.82 -3.34
N TRP A 306 29.35 32.61 -2.92
CA TRP A 306 28.66 31.37 -3.36
C TRP A 306 28.35 30.36 -2.25
N LEU A 307 28.96 30.47 -1.07
CA LEU A 307 28.66 29.60 0.06
C LEU A 307 27.51 30.19 0.86
N TYR A 308 26.64 29.34 1.38
CA TYR A 308 25.53 29.74 2.24
C TYR A 308 25.76 29.18 3.64
N TRP A 309 26.00 30.08 4.58
CA TRP A 309 26.28 29.73 5.96
C TRP A 309 25.12 30.19 6.85
N CYS A 310 24.84 29.43 7.91
CA CYS A 310 23.96 29.89 8.97
C CYS A 310 24.59 31.08 9.71
N ASP A 311 23.74 31.89 10.34
CA ASP A 311 24.13 33.05 11.15
C ASP A 311 25.25 32.73 12.16
N PHE A 312 25.12 31.62 12.90
CA PHE A 312 26.10 31.18 13.87
C PHE A 312 27.46 30.85 13.25
N CYS A 313 27.48 30.20 12.09
CA CYS A 313 28.72 29.93 11.37
C CYS A 313 29.36 31.20 10.81
N VAL A 314 28.55 32.17 10.37
CA VAL A 314 29.06 33.47 9.94
C VAL A 314 29.69 34.21 11.10
N ASP A 315 29.03 34.31 12.24
CA ASP A 315 29.54 35.03 13.41
C ASP A 315 30.84 34.42 13.98
N LEU A 316 31.01 33.11 13.86
CA LEU A 316 32.19 32.41 14.38
C LEU A 316 33.36 32.35 13.40
N TYR A 317 33.10 32.26 12.09
CA TYR A 317 34.11 31.85 11.12
C TYR A 317 34.27 32.80 9.94
N ALA A 318 33.38 33.78 9.76
CA ALA A 318 33.48 34.76 8.69
C ALA A 318 33.88 36.14 9.23
N MET A 319 34.51 36.92 8.37
CA MET A 319 34.81 38.33 8.59
C MET A 319 33.93 39.19 7.68
N GLN A 320 33.62 40.42 8.11
CA GLN A 320 32.79 41.34 7.35
C GLN A 320 33.65 42.41 6.67
N CYS A 321 33.51 42.55 5.36
CA CYS A 321 34.32 43.49 4.59
C CYS A 321 33.96 44.93 4.94
N LYS A 322 34.98 45.72 5.28
CA LYS A 322 34.80 47.13 5.59
C LYS A 322 34.15 47.94 4.47
N GLU A 323 34.44 47.59 3.22
CA GLU A 323 33.98 48.34 2.05
C GLU A 323 32.59 47.88 1.57
N CYS A 324 32.40 46.57 1.32
CA CYS A 324 31.16 46.07 0.73
C CYS A 324 30.17 45.47 1.74
N SER A 325 30.54 45.37 3.02
CA SER A 325 29.77 44.69 4.08
C SER A 325 29.49 43.20 3.83
N GLY A 326 30.06 42.61 2.78
CA GLY A 326 29.96 41.19 2.46
C GLY A 326 30.83 40.33 3.36
N TYR A 327 30.44 39.07 3.54
CA TYR A 327 31.15 38.13 4.42
C TYR A 327 32.10 37.25 3.63
N PHE A 328 33.26 36.95 4.21
CA PHE A 328 34.30 36.16 3.57
C PHE A 328 35.13 35.39 4.60
N THR A 329 35.87 34.38 4.13
CA THR A 329 36.66 33.49 5.01
C THR A 329 38.11 33.94 5.20
N ASP A 330 38.71 34.58 4.20
CA ASP A 330 40.10 35.06 4.21
C ASP A 330 40.18 36.58 4.07
N ALA A 331 40.76 37.25 5.08
CA ALA A 331 40.94 38.70 5.08
C ALA A 331 42.24 39.13 4.41
N VAL A 332 42.13 40.19 3.64
CA VAL A 332 43.26 41.07 3.32
C VAL A 332 43.16 42.29 4.23
N TYR A 333 44.24 42.57 4.96
CA TYR A 333 44.29 43.73 5.85
C TYR A 333 44.87 44.93 5.11
N ILE A 334 44.12 46.03 5.08
CA ILE A 334 44.55 47.29 4.46
C ILE A 334 44.49 48.35 5.56
N ASP A 335 45.66 48.78 6.02
CA ASP A 335 45.83 49.74 7.11
C ASP A 335 45.06 49.36 8.38
N GLY A 336 44.99 48.05 8.67
CA GLY A 336 44.34 47.49 9.86
C GLY A 336 42.85 47.16 9.70
N ASP A 337 42.22 47.55 8.58
CA ASP A 337 40.84 47.18 8.26
C ASP A 337 40.78 45.86 7.48
N GLU A 338 39.73 45.07 7.67
CA GLU A 338 39.49 43.78 7.00
C GLU A 338 38.75 43.98 5.67
N HIS A 339 39.36 43.53 4.57
CA HIS A 339 38.79 43.60 3.23
C HIS A 339 38.70 42.21 2.59
N CYS A 340 37.64 41.96 1.83
CA CYS A 340 37.58 40.80 0.95
C CYS A 340 38.51 41.00 -0.26
N MET A 341 38.98 39.92 -0.86
CA MET A 341 39.91 39.98 -2.00
C MET A 341 39.43 40.89 -3.15
N PRO A 342 38.16 40.81 -3.62
CA PRO A 342 37.70 41.69 -4.71
C PRO A 342 37.69 43.19 -4.37
N CYS A 343 37.53 43.55 -3.08
CA CYS A 343 37.65 44.95 -2.65
C CYS A 343 39.11 45.33 -2.46
N ALA A 344 39.95 44.43 -1.97
CA ALA A 344 41.38 44.67 -1.79
C ALA A 344 42.10 44.92 -3.12
N GLU A 345 41.73 44.23 -4.20
CA GLU A 345 42.28 44.41 -5.55
C GLU A 345 42.10 45.83 -6.12
N GLN A 346 41.23 46.64 -5.53
CA GLN A 346 41.02 48.04 -5.93
C GLN A 346 42.09 48.98 -5.36
N TYR A 347 42.90 48.52 -4.41
CA TYR A 347 43.95 49.29 -3.76
C TYR A 347 45.32 49.03 -4.41
N PRO A 348 46.24 50.01 -4.38
CA PRO A 348 47.61 49.80 -4.85
C PRO A 348 48.37 48.78 -3.98
N ILE A 349 49.34 48.10 -4.59
CA ILE A 349 50.24 47.14 -3.93
C ILE A 349 51.58 47.82 -3.70
N CYS A 350 52.11 47.75 -2.48
CA CYS A 350 53.45 48.23 -2.16
C CYS A 350 54.51 47.39 -2.88
N ASN A 351 55.42 48.05 -3.60
CA ASN A 351 56.48 47.41 -4.38
C ASN A 351 57.50 46.63 -3.53
N ASP A 352 57.69 47.01 -2.27
CA ASP A 352 58.64 46.34 -1.37
C ASP A 352 57.98 45.16 -0.64
N CYS A 353 56.96 45.42 0.19
CA CYS A 353 56.37 44.37 1.02
C CYS A 353 55.28 43.55 0.32
N GLY A 354 54.83 43.94 -0.88
CA GLY A 354 53.82 43.23 -1.67
C GLY A 354 52.40 43.27 -1.08
N LYS A 355 52.14 44.09 -0.06
CA LYS A 355 50.83 44.24 0.58
C LYS A 355 50.00 45.34 -0.08
N TYR A 356 48.68 45.17 -0.07
CA TYR A 356 47.73 46.22 -0.44
C TYR A 356 47.74 47.34 0.62
N THR A 357 47.65 48.59 0.18
CA THR A 357 47.63 49.79 1.05
C THR A 357 46.73 50.88 0.47
N LYS A 358 46.21 51.82 1.28
CA LYS A 358 45.34 52.90 0.78
C LYS A 358 46.09 53.86 -0.14
N GLU A 359 47.36 54.12 0.15
CA GLU A 359 48.18 55.06 -0.59
C GLU A 359 49.62 54.51 -0.73
N VAL A 360 50.21 54.75 -1.89
CA VAL A 360 51.64 54.54 -2.12
C VAL A 360 52.28 55.86 -2.52
N ASP A 361 53.56 56.04 -2.19
CA ASP A 361 54.34 57.19 -2.61
C ASP A 361 54.57 57.20 -4.14
N GLN A 362 55.33 58.17 -4.64
CA GLN A 362 55.63 58.29 -6.07
C GLN A 362 56.43 57.09 -6.64
N CYS A 363 57.01 56.28 -5.77
CA CYS A 363 57.86 55.14 -6.10
C CYS A 363 57.16 53.80 -5.82
N GLY A 364 55.90 53.85 -5.37
CA GLY A 364 55.07 52.68 -5.10
C GLY A 364 55.32 52.03 -3.74
N TYR A 365 55.90 52.74 -2.78
CA TYR A 365 56.10 52.25 -1.41
C TYR A 365 54.95 52.70 -0.49
N CYS A 366 54.48 51.82 0.38
CA CYS A 366 53.57 52.20 1.46
C CYS A 366 54.30 53.02 2.53
N ALA A 367 53.54 53.72 3.39
CA ALA A 367 54.10 54.58 4.44
C ALA A 367 55.12 53.86 5.35
N ASP A 368 54.87 52.59 5.69
CA ASP A 368 55.77 51.80 6.54
C ASP A 368 57.10 51.45 5.84
N CYS A 369 57.07 51.17 4.54
CA CYS A 369 58.27 50.85 3.75
C CYS A 369 59.02 52.11 3.29
N GLU A 370 58.32 53.24 3.15
CA GLU A 370 58.94 54.51 2.73
C GLU A 370 60.09 54.88 3.68
N GLU A 371 59.88 54.77 5.00
CA GLU A 371 60.89 55.12 6.01
C GLU A 371 62.20 54.33 5.87
N GLU A 372 62.12 53.07 5.44
CA GLU A 372 63.28 52.21 5.24
C GLU A 372 64.05 52.56 3.95
N HIS A 373 63.35 53.07 2.93
CA HIS A 373 63.94 53.45 1.64
C HIS A 373 64.32 54.94 1.53
N ILE A 374 64.07 55.78 2.54
CA ILE A 374 64.47 57.21 2.57
C ILE A 374 65.98 57.43 2.32
N ASN A 375 66.82 56.44 2.66
CA ASN A 375 68.29 56.52 2.49
C ASN A 375 68.81 55.90 1.19
N GLU A 376 67.96 55.21 0.45
CA GLU A 376 68.31 54.65 -0.86
C GLU A 376 68.01 55.70 -1.93
N ILE A 377 68.89 55.80 -2.93
CA ILE A 377 68.99 56.90 -3.92
C ILE A 377 67.60 57.42 -4.35
N PRO A 378 67.34 58.75 -4.29
CA PRO A 378 66.02 59.30 -4.57
C PRO A 378 65.56 58.89 -5.97
N CYS A 379 64.48 58.13 -5.99
CA CYS A 379 63.73 57.68 -7.16
C CYS A 379 63.27 58.87 -8.06
N LYS A 380 63.43 60.12 -7.58
CA LYS A 380 63.33 61.36 -8.35
C LYS A 380 64.40 61.60 -9.43
N THR A 381 65.41 60.74 -9.58
CA THR A 381 66.54 61.04 -10.50
C THR A 381 66.46 60.38 -11.88
N VAL A 382 65.49 59.51 -12.17
CA VAL A 382 65.49 58.75 -13.45
C VAL A 382 64.71 59.44 -14.58
N THR A 383 63.78 60.36 -14.29
CA THR A 383 62.96 61.00 -15.35
C THR A 383 63.62 62.20 -16.04
N SER A 384 64.80 62.65 -15.60
CA SER A 384 65.51 63.79 -16.21
C SER A 384 66.72 63.41 -17.09
N LEU A 385 67.05 62.12 -17.22
CA LEU A 385 68.20 61.66 -18.02
C LEU A 385 67.84 61.00 -19.36
N LEU A 386 66.54 60.92 -19.70
CA LEU A 386 66.04 60.37 -20.97
C LEU A 386 65.74 61.43 -22.05
N PHE A 387 66.12 62.70 -21.84
CA PHE A 387 66.01 63.78 -22.85
C PHE A 387 67.36 64.20 -23.46
N LEU A 388 68.43 63.45 -23.22
CA LEU A 388 69.74 63.64 -23.87
C LEU A 388 70.33 62.31 -24.34
N PHE A 389 69.62 61.59 -25.22
CA PHE A 389 70.20 60.72 -26.25
C PHE A 389 69.21 60.52 -27.40
#